data_AF-A0A447TTI5-F1
#
_entry.id   AF-A0A447TTI5-F1
#
_cell.length_a   1.000
_cell.length_b   1.000
_cell.length_c   1.000
_cell.angle_alpha   90.00
_cell.angle_beta   90.00
_cell.angle_gamma   90.00
#
_symmetry.space_group_name_H-M   'P 1'
#
loop_
_entity.id
_entity.type
_entity.pdbx_description
1 polymer ?
#
loop_
_entity_poly.entity_id
_entity_poly.type
_entity_poly.pdbx_seq_one_letter_code
_entity_poly.pdbx_strand_id
1 'polypeptide(L)'
;MNYSKEDVNKLQVLVDDCYGESHPGSFHLNQLGDEAVLGVHESGGRAVRHHVTDICDGWGQGHDGMNYILASREAIANMVEIHASVVPYECRYSDLKLR
;
A
#
# COMPACT_ATOMS: atom_id res chain seq x y z
N MET A 1 10.96 10.94 7.13
CA MET A 1 9.84 11.60 6.42
C MET A 1 10.01 13.11 6.57
N ASN A 2 9.98 13.89 5.48
CA ASN A 2 10.05 15.35 5.53
C ASN A 2 8.66 15.92 5.87
N TYR A 3 8.31 15.97 7.16
CA TYR A 3 7.02 16.48 7.65
C TYR A 3 7.19 17.89 8.19
N SER A 4 6.33 18.80 7.76
CA SER A 4 6.13 20.10 8.40
C SER A 4 5.00 20.01 9.44
N LYS A 5 4.89 21.03 10.30
CA LYS A 5 3.77 21.14 11.23
C LYS A 5 2.43 21.30 10.52
N GLU A 6 2.43 21.91 9.33
CA GLU A 6 1.22 22.11 8.53
C GLU A 6 0.69 20.78 7.97
N ASP A 7 1.59 19.84 7.64
CA ASP A 7 1.21 18.53 7.10
C ASP A 7 0.43 17.67 8.10
N VAL A 8 0.58 17.91 9.41
CA VAL A 8 -0.13 17.19 10.46
C VAL A 8 -1.65 17.43 10.39
N ASN A 9 -2.05 18.58 9.86
CA ASN A 9 -3.47 18.94 9.71
C ASN A 9 -4.06 18.56 8.35
N LYS A 10 -3.25 18.02 7.43
CA LYS A 10 -3.72 17.57 6.12
C LYS A 10 -4.39 16.21 6.23
N LEU A 11 -5.27 15.95 5.26
CA LEU A 11 -5.84 14.63 4.97
C LEU A 11 -4.72 13.61 4.80
N GLN A 12 -4.62 12.62 5.71
CA GLN A 12 -3.58 11.58 5.64
C GLN A 12 -4.08 10.41 4.81
N VAL A 13 -3.47 10.16 3.65
CA VAL A 13 -3.87 9.09 2.73
C VAL A 13 -2.82 7.98 2.74
N LEU A 14 -3.25 6.77 3.09
CA LEU A 14 -2.41 5.58 2.97
C LEU A 14 -2.27 5.18 1.50
N VAL A 15 -1.02 5.05 1.04
CA VAL A 15 -0.68 4.47 -0.26
C VAL A 15 0.12 3.21 0.03
N ASP A 16 -0.46 2.04 -0.23
CA ASP A 16 0.17 0.75 0.05
C ASP A 16 0.25 -0.04 -1.25
N ASP A 17 1.46 -0.46 -1.61
CA ASP A 17 1.74 -1.21 -2.84
C ASP A 17 2.59 -2.46 -2.54
N CYS A 18 2.75 -3.31 -3.55
CA CYS A 18 3.54 -4.55 -3.44
C CYS A 18 4.92 -4.45 -4.10
N TYR A 19 5.48 -3.25 -4.28
CA TYR A 19 6.74 -3.08 -5.01
C TYR A 19 7.85 -3.99 -4.44
N GLY A 20 8.47 -4.74 -5.34
CA GLY A 20 9.62 -5.57 -5.06
C GLY A 20 10.39 -5.89 -6.34
N GLU A 21 11.66 -6.26 -6.16
CA GLU A 21 12.55 -6.64 -7.27
C GLU A 21 12.58 -8.16 -7.50
N SER A 22 11.67 -8.90 -6.86
CA SER A 22 11.62 -10.36 -6.92
C SER A 22 11.03 -10.89 -8.23
N HIS A 23 10.13 -10.16 -8.89
CA HIS A 23 9.50 -10.57 -10.15
C HIS A 23 9.00 -9.37 -10.98
N PRO A 24 8.84 -9.55 -12.31
CA PRO A 24 8.39 -8.47 -13.19
C PRO A 24 7.00 -7.93 -12.86
N GLY A 25 6.16 -8.74 -12.20
CA GLY A 25 4.80 -8.36 -11.81
C GLY A 25 4.73 -7.18 -10.83
N SER A 26 5.72 -7.00 -9.96
CA SER A 26 5.72 -5.93 -8.94
C SER A 26 6.82 -4.88 -9.11
N PHE A 27 7.83 -5.13 -9.95
CA PHE A 27 8.98 -4.24 -10.14
C PHE A 27 8.62 -2.80 -10.55
N HIS A 28 7.54 -2.61 -11.30
CA HIS A 28 7.13 -1.30 -11.80
C HIS A 28 6.23 -0.52 -10.82
N LEU A 29 5.79 -1.14 -9.72
CA LEU A 29 4.83 -0.55 -8.80
C LEU A 29 5.37 0.68 -8.06
N ASN A 30 6.69 0.79 -7.86
CA ASN A 30 7.28 1.99 -7.25
C ASN A 30 6.97 3.27 -8.05
N GLN A 31 6.99 3.19 -9.39
CA GLN A 31 6.66 4.33 -10.25
C GLN A 31 5.18 4.72 -10.07
N LEU A 32 4.28 3.74 -10.01
CA LEU A 32 2.86 3.99 -9.77
C LEU A 32 2.61 4.54 -8.35
N GLY A 33 3.35 4.05 -7.36
CA GLY A 33 3.31 4.56 -5.99
C GLY A 33 3.85 5.99 -5.87
N ASP A 34 4.83 6.38 -6.68
CA ASP A 34 5.31 7.76 -6.82
C ASP A 34 4.23 8.68 -7.39
N GLU A 35 3.58 8.28 -8.50
CA GLU A 35 2.48 9.05 -9.09
C GLU A 35 1.27 9.16 -8.14
N ALA A 36 0.92 8.09 -7.43
CA ALA A 36 -0.16 8.12 -6.44
C ALA A 36 0.14 9.07 -5.27
N VAL A 37 1.37 9.05 -4.77
CA VAL A 37 1.82 9.99 -3.73
C VAL A 37 1.80 11.43 -4.21
N LEU A 38 2.23 11.68 -5.45
CA LEU A 38 2.17 12.99 -6.08
C LEU A 38 0.71 13.49 -6.17
N GLY A 39 -0.20 12.68 -6.69
CA GLY A 39 -1.62 13.05 -6.82
C GLY A 39 -2.30 13.38 -5.49
N VAL A 40 -1.94 12.66 -4.41
CA VAL A 40 -2.41 12.99 -3.05
C VAL A 40 -1.90 14.36 -2.60
N HIS A 41 -0.62 14.66 -2.83
CA HIS A 41 -0.03 15.95 -2.46
C HIS A 41 -0.63 17.11 -3.27
N GLU A 42 -0.86 16.92 -4.57
CA GLU A 42 -1.51 17.91 -5.45
C GLU A 42 -2.95 18.19 -5.04
N SER A 43 -3.63 17.20 -4.47
CA SER A 43 -4.98 17.33 -3.90
C SER A 43 -5.00 18.01 -2.52
N GLY A 44 -3.85 18.44 -2.00
CA GLY A 44 -3.72 19.07 -0.67
C GLY A 44 -3.66 18.09 0.49
N GLY A 45 -3.64 16.78 0.22
CA GLY A 45 -3.45 15.74 1.21
C GLY A 45 -1.96 15.49 1.51
N ARG A 46 -1.72 14.58 2.45
CA ARG A 46 -0.39 14.05 2.76
C ARG A 46 -0.41 12.54 2.59
N ALA A 47 0.39 12.03 1.67
CA ALA A 47 0.49 10.59 1.48
C ALA A 47 1.42 9.97 2.52
N VAL A 48 1.06 8.78 2.98
CA VAL A 48 1.91 7.89 3.76
C VAL A 48 2.08 6.61 2.98
N ARG A 49 3.30 6.39 2.45
CA ARG A 49 3.61 5.20 1.69
C ARG A 49 4.02 4.05 2.61
N HIS A 50 3.37 2.92 2.43
CA HIS A 50 3.79 1.63 2.95
C HIS A 50 4.02 0.68 1.78
N HIS A 51 4.72 -0.41 2.07
CA HIS A 51 4.87 -1.52 1.15
C HIS A 51 4.54 -2.79 1.90
N VAL A 52 3.46 -3.44 1.49
CA VAL A 52 3.29 -4.87 1.71
C VAL A 52 4.14 -5.61 0.67
N THR A 53 4.49 -6.87 0.92
CA THR A 53 5.30 -7.66 -0.03
C THR A 53 4.46 -8.79 -0.62
N ASP A 54 4.66 -9.06 -1.90
CA ASP A 54 4.02 -10.16 -2.61
C ASP A 54 5.00 -11.29 -2.95
N ILE A 55 4.43 -12.37 -3.47
CA ILE A 55 5.15 -13.50 -4.04
C ILE A 55 4.51 -13.85 -5.38
N CYS A 56 5.30 -14.34 -6.33
CA CYS A 56 4.80 -14.67 -7.67
C CYS A 56 4.36 -16.13 -7.76
N ASP A 57 3.17 -16.36 -8.30
CA ASP A 57 2.70 -17.70 -8.68
C ASP A 57 3.74 -18.44 -9.52
N GLY A 58 4.35 -17.75 -10.49
CA GLY A 58 5.39 -18.30 -11.36
C GLY A 58 6.62 -18.82 -10.62
N TRP A 59 6.98 -18.23 -9.48
CA TRP A 59 8.07 -18.74 -8.63
C TRP A 59 7.70 -20.00 -7.88
N GLY A 60 6.43 -20.19 -7.54
CA GLY A 60 5.97 -21.37 -6.80
C GLY A 60 5.59 -22.55 -7.69
N GLN A 61 5.47 -22.37 -9.00
CA GLN A 61 4.98 -23.40 -9.92
C GLN A 61 5.89 -24.64 -9.93
N GLY A 62 5.29 -25.81 -9.74
CA GLY A 62 5.97 -27.11 -9.90
C GLY A 62 6.77 -27.60 -8.68
N HIS A 63 6.69 -26.92 -7.53
CA HIS A 63 7.26 -27.39 -6.27
C HIS A 63 6.46 -26.91 -5.05
N ASP A 64 6.93 -27.22 -3.84
CA ASP A 64 6.23 -26.94 -2.57
C ASP A 64 5.99 -25.45 -2.28
N GLY A 65 6.57 -24.55 -3.08
CA GLY A 65 6.34 -23.10 -3.00
C GLY A 65 4.89 -22.73 -3.32
N MET A 66 4.20 -23.51 -4.17
CA MET A 66 2.81 -23.27 -4.53
C MET A 66 1.86 -23.27 -3.31
N ASN A 67 2.23 -23.98 -2.23
CA ASN A 67 1.43 -24.03 -1.00
C ASN A 67 1.32 -22.66 -0.30
N TYR A 68 2.22 -21.72 -0.58
CA TYR A 68 2.24 -20.38 0.03
C TYR A 68 1.48 -19.33 -0.78
N ILE A 69 1.21 -19.58 -2.07
CA ILE A 69 0.62 -18.59 -2.99
C ILE A 69 -0.77 -18.16 -2.54
N LEU A 70 -1.68 -19.11 -2.26
CA LEU A 70 -3.02 -18.73 -1.82
C LEU A 70 -3.04 -18.17 -0.40
N ALA A 71 -2.13 -18.62 0.47
CA ALA A 71 -1.99 -18.12 1.83
C ALA A 71 -1.50 -16.66 1.87
N SER A 72 -0.68 -16.24 0.90
CA SER A 72 -0.16 -14.86 0.83
C SER A 72 -1.27 -13.82 0.69
N ARG A 73 -2.40 -14.18 0.06
CA ARG A 73 -3.58 -13.29 -0.06
C ARG A 73 -4.05 -12.77 1.29
N GLU A 74 -4.23 -13.65 2.27
CA GLU A 74 -4.70 -13.27 3.61
C GLU A 74 -3.62 -12.49 4.36
N ALA A 75 -2.35 -12.90 4.22
CA ALA A 75 -1.24 -12.19 4.83
C ALA A 75 -1.15 -10.74 4.33
N ILE A 76 -1.30 -10.52 3.01
CA ILE A 76 -1.31 -9.18 2.40
C ILE A 76 -2.51 -8.37 2.94
N ALA A 77 -3.71 -8.95 2.95
CA ALA A 77 -4.91 -8.27 3.43
C ALA A 77 -4.77 -7.86 4.91
N ASN A 78 -4.26 -8.76 5.77
CA ASN A 78 -4.03 -8.45 7.18
C ASN A 78 -2.96 -7.38 7.37
N MET A 79 -1.89 -7.38 6.57
CA MET A 79 -0.85 -6.35 6.66
C MET A 79 -1.39 -4.97 6.27
N VAL A 80 -2.15 -4.87 5.17
CA VAL A 80 -2.80 -3.62 4.76
C VAL A 80 -3.77 -3.13 5.84
N GLU A 81 -4.55 -4.03 6.46
CA GLU A 81 -5.44 -3.70 7.57
C GLU A 81 -4.66 -3.18 8.80
N ILE A 82 -3.54 -3.80 9.15
CA ILE A 82 -2.67 -3.35 10.23
C ILE A 82 -2.12 -1.94 9.94
N HIS A 83 -1.59 -1.71 8.74
CA HIS A 83 -1.14 -0.38 8.32
C HIS A 83 -2.27 0.64 8.47
N ALA A 84 -3.47 0.33 7.97
CA ALA A 84 -4.65 1.20 8.05
C ALA A 84 -5.18 1.45 9.48
N SER A 85 -4.86 0.57 10.44
CA SER A 85 -5.44 0.59 11.79
C SER A 85 -4.61 1.36 12.82
N VAL A 86 -3.31 1.55 12.60
CA VAL A 86 -2.42 2.22 13.58
C VAL A 86 -2.69 3.72 13.65
N VAL A 87 -3.03 4.34 12.52
CA VAL A 87 -3.31 5.78 12.40
C VAL A 87 -4.68 5.91 11.73
N PRO A 88 -5.50 6.92 12.07
CA PRO A 88 -6.74 7.21 11.35
C PRO A 88 -6.43 7.78 9.95
N TYR A 89 -5.85 6.95 9.07
CA TYR A 89 -5.77 7.30 7.67
C TYR A 89 -7.19 7.39 7.11
N GLU A 90 -7.44 8.45 6.36
CA GLU A 90 -8.71 8.65 5.66
C GLU A 90 -8.63 7.83 4.36
N CYS A 91 -8.79 6.51 4.52
CA CYS A 91 -8.94 5.53 3.45
C CYS A 91 -10.22 4.70 3.61
N ARG A 92 -11.07 5.02 4.60
CA ARG A 92 -12.31 4.30 4.86
C ARG A 92 -13.40 4.82 3.91
N TYR A 93 -13.91 3.92 3.07
CA TYR A 93 -15.09 4.17 2.24
C TYR A 93 -16.32 4.64 3.05
N SER A 94 -16.37 4.36 4.37
CA SER A 94 -17.44 4.81 5.27
C SER A 94 -17.46 6.32 5.53
N ASP A 95 -16.32 7.01 5.38
CA ASP A 95 -16.20 8.42 5.79
C ASP A 95 -16.44 9.40 4.62
N LEU A 96 -16.54 8.90 3.39
CA LEU A 96 -16.91 9.67 2.18
C LEU A 96 -18.39 10.09 2.14
N LYS A 97 -19.21 9.73 3.15
CA LYS A 97 -20.62 10.15 3.28
C LYS A 97 -20.93 11.01 4.50
N LEU A 98 -19.92 11.44 5.26
CA LEU A 98 -20.13 12.27 6.45
C LEU A 98 -19.24 13.52 6.44
N ARG A 99 -19.34 14.30 5.37
CA ARG A 99 -19.20 15.77 5.37
C ARG A 99 -20.15 16.37 4.36
#